data_AF-A0A4S2EIG2-F1
#
_entry.id   AF-A0A4S2EIG2-F1
#
_cell.length_a   1.000
_cell.length_b   1.000
_cell.length_c   1.000
_cell.angle_alpha   90.00
_cell.angle_beta   90.00
_cell.angle_gamma   90.00
#
_symmetry.space_group_name_H-M   'P 1'
#
loop_
_entity.id
_entity.type
_entity.pdbx_description
1 polymer ?
#
loop_
_entity_poly.entity_id
_entity_poly.type
_entity_poly.pdbx_seq_one_letter_code
_entity_poly.pdbx_strand_id
1 'polypeptide(L)'
;MLQNNLNRLMSERNIKTSDISKDIGLAKTTISSLSRGTTTGIQFDTLEKICSYLQVTPAEFFDYSPYILETTTQLKLSDLKKGQFQYSAHITNNVYSKEFKLDVKLLDPKSSTDFPRTDLDNYSLYLTIDLVKDSKYSPEELFGIIGSFPVILERKFYQQLVDPIIDQLNLCTKKKLSLPVYTTTYPNEIILIKNEHCIFDIFKNTPCHKLIDLKLGTDDLTL
;
A
#
# COMPACT_ATOMS: atom_id res chain seq x y z
N MET A 1 -8.73 -11.40 4.38
CA MET A 1 -8.69 -9.97 4.80
C MET A 1 -10.09 -9.43 5.03
N LEU A 2 -10.32 -8.78 6.18
CA LEU A 2 -11.54 -8.03 6.50
C LEU A 2 -11.20 -6.53 6.54
N GLN A 3 -12.06 -5.67 5.99
CA GLN A 3 -11.88 -4.22 6.00
C GLN A 3 -13.21 -3.52 6.23
N ASN A 4 -13.21 -2.48 7.08
CA ASN A 4 -14.39 -1.65 7.25
C ASN A 4 -14.41 -0.50 6.25
N ASN A 5 -15.62 -0.05 5.93
CA ASN A 5 -15.92 1.00 4.96
C ASN A 5 -16.20 2.36 5.62
N LEU A 6 -15.91 2.54 6.92
CA LEU A 6 -16.36 3.72 7.67
C LEU A 6 -15.88 5.04 7.04
N ASN A 7 -14.62 5.13 6.62
CA ASN A 7 -14.09 6.34 5.97
C ASN A 7 -14.85 6.67 4.68
N ARG A 8 -15.10 5.67 3.84
CA ARG A 8 -15.86 5.82 2.60
C ARG A 8 -17.30 6.26 2.89
N LEU A 9 -18.01 5.54 3.77
CA LEU A 9 -19.39 5.81 4.13
C LEU A 9 -19.59 7.20 4.75
N MET A 10 -18.61 7.69 5.51
CA MET A 10 -18.60 9.04 6.07
C MET A 10 -18.39 10.09 4.99
N SER A 11 -17.41 9.87 4.10
CA SER A 11 -17.07 10.79 3.02
C SER A 11 -18.22 10.96 2.03
N GLU A 12 -18.86 9.86 1.64
CA GLU A 12 -20.05 9.87 0.75
C GLU A 12 -21.22 10.68 1.32
N ARG A 13 -21.33 10.76 2.65
CA ARG A 13 -22.41 11.46 3.36
C ARG A 13 -21.99 12.82 3.93
N ASN A 14 -20.75 13.27 3.69
CA ASN A 14 -20.16 14.48 4.28
C ASN A 14 -20.21 14.51 5.83
N ILE A 15 -20.12 13.34 6.47
CA ILE A 15 -20.18 13.20 7.93
C ILE A 15 -18.76 13.27 8.51
N LYS A 16 -18.54 14.10 9.54
CA LYS A 16 -17.25 14.19 10.22
C LYS A 16 -17.21 13.27 11.43
N THR A 17 -15.99 12.88 11.84
CA THR A 17 -15.76 12.13 13.08
C THR A 17 -16.35 12.82 14.31
N SER A 18 -16.37 14.17 14.32
CA SER A 18 -16.97 14.96 15.39
C SER A 18 -18.47 14.73 15.52
N ASP A 19 -19.16 14.51 14.41
CA ASP A 19 -20.61 14.47 14.36
C ASP A 19 -21.09 13.12 14.90
N ILE A 20 -20.51 12.03 14.39
CA ILE A 20 -20.72 10.67 14.93
C ILE A 20 -20.41 10.63 16.44
N SER A 21 -19.28 11.21 16.87
CA SER A 21 -18.89 11.20 18.28
C SER A 21 -19.92 11.88 19.17
N LYS A 22 -20.48 13.01 18.71
CA LYS A 22 -21.50 13.78 19.43
C LYS A 22 -22.85 13.06 19.46
N ASP A 23 -23.24 12.47 18.33
CA ASP A 23 -24.60 11.97 18.14
C ASP A 23 -24.81 10.58 18.75
N ILE A 24 -23.80 9.70 18.71
CA ILE A 24 -23.89 8.32 19.25
C ILE A 24 -22.95 8.06 20.43
N GLY A 25 -22.29 9.10 20.96
CA GLY A 25 -21.51 9.03 22.20
C GLY A 25 -20.23 8.18 22.12
N LEU A 26 -19.72 7.91 20.92
CA LEU A 26 -18.45 7.21 20.74
C LEU A 26 -17.26 8.16 20.86
N ALA A 27 -16.15 7.68 21.44
CA ALA A 27 -14.91 8.46 21.48
C ALA A 27 -14.40 8.74 20.05
N LYS A 28 -13.99 9.99 19.78
CA LYS A 28 -13.40 10.39 18.49
C LYS A 28 -12.22 9.50 18.09
N THR A 29 -11.41 9.11 19.08
CA THR A 29 -10.26 8.20 18.88
C THR A 29 -10.72 6.84 18.34
N THR A 30 -11.79 6.26 18.87
CA THR A 30 -12.37 4.99 18.40
C THR A 30 -12.84 5.09 16.96
N ILE A 31 -13.64 6.11 16.63
CA ILE A 31 -14.14 6.35 15.26
C ILE A 31 -12.97 6.56 14.30
N SER A 32 -11.97 7.34 14.72
CA SER A 32 -10.80 7.67 13.89
C SER A 32 -9.91 6.46 13.63
N SER A 33 -9.70 5.59 14.62
CA SER A 33 -8.98 4.33 14.42
C SER A 33 -9.76 3.34 13.56
N LEU A 34 -11.08 3.27 13.72
CA LEU A 34 -11.95 2.48 12.85
C LEU A 34 -11.87 2.98 11.40
N SER A 35 -12.03 4.28 11.17
CA SER A 35 -12.00 4.86 9.82
C SER A 35 -10.65 4.69 9.13
N ARG A 36 -9.55 4.73 9.90
CA ARG A 36 -8.19 4.44 9.39
C ARG A 36 -7.90 2.94 9.23
N GLY A 37 -8.76 2.05 9.71
CA GLY A 37 -8.53 0.61 9.66
C GLY A 37 -7.41 0.12 10.59
N THR A 38 -7.01 0.90 11.59
CA THR A 38 -5.94 0.54 12.55
C THR A 38 -6.45 -0.23 13.77
N THR A 39 -7.76 -0.44 13.85
CA THR A 39 -8.42 -1.15 14.94
C THR A 39 -8.32 -2.67 14.75
N THR A 40 -7.99 -3.41 15.82
CA THR A 40 -7.87 -4.88 15.80
C THR A 40 -9.21 -5.62 15.90
N GLY A 41 -10.26 -4.97 16.38
CA GLY A 41 -11.61 -5.52 16.47
C GLY A 41 -12.65 -4.47 16.86
N ILE A 42 -13.92 -4.73 16.56
CA ILE A 42 -15.04 -3.85 16.91
C ILE A 42 -16.00 -4.60 17.85
N GLN A 43 -16.50 -3.93 18.87
CA GLN A 43 -17.58 -4.47 19.71
C GLN A 43 -18.91 -4.39 18.96
N PHE A 44 -19.81 -5.36 19.17
CA PHE A 44 -21.11 -5.37 18.49
C PHE A 44 -21.95 -4.12 18.82
N ASP A 45 -21.90 -3.61 20.05
CA ASP A 45 -22.62 -2.38 20.43
C ASP A 45 -22.19 -1.18 19.57
N THR A 46 -20.89 -1.11 19.25
CA THR A 46 -20.26 -0.03 18.53
C THR A 46 -20.59 -0.15 17.05
N LEU A 47 -20.55 -1.38 16.53
CA LEU A 47 -20.99 -1.68 15.18
C LEU A 47 -22.47 -1.34 15.00
N GLU A 48 -23.34 -1.75 15.92
CA GLU A 48 -24.78 -1.49 15.89
C GLU A 48 -25.08 0.02 15.89
N LYS A 49 -24.43 0.79 16.77
CA LYS A 49 -24.58 2.26 16.82
C LYS A 49 -24.14 2.92 15.51
N ILE A 50 -22.99 2.54 14.97
CA ILE A 50 -22.45 3.12 13.72
C ILE A 50 -23.35 2.74 12.53
N CYS A 51 -23.72 1.47 12.41
CA CYS A 51 -24.62 0.97 11.37
C CYS A 51 -25.97 1.68 11.41
N SER A 52 -26.57 1.82 12.61
CA SER A 52 -27.85 2.52 12.78
C SER A 52 -27.75 4.00 12.41
N TYR A 53 -26.68 4.68 12.82
CA TYR A 53 -26.45 6.09 12.51
C TYR A 53 -26.27 6.34 11.01
N LEU A 54 -25.49 5.49 10.33
CA LEU A 54 -25.23 5.58 8.89
C LEU A 54 -26.34 4.96 8.03
N GLN A 55 -27.31 4.29 8.66
CA GLN A 55 -28.38 3.52 8.02
C GLN A 55 -27.81 2.48 7.03
N VAL A 56 -26.85 1.69 7.50
CA VAL A 56 -26.24 0.59 6.74
C VAL A 56 -26.33 -0.71 7.53
N THR A 57 -26.27 -1.81 6.81
CA THR A 57 -26.12 -3.15 7.37
C THR A 57 -24.66 -3.48 7.66
N PRO A 58 -24.36 -4.47 8.52
CA PRO A 58 -22.99 -4.98 8.68
C PRO A 58 -22.36 -5.47 7.37
N ALA A 59 -23.17 -5.99 6.44
CA ALA A 59 -22.69 -6.44 5.13
C ALA A 59 -22.22 -5.28 4.24
N GLU A 60 -22.86 -4.11 4.33
CA GLU A 60 -22.40 -2.90 3.62
C GLU A 60 -21.22 -2.23 4.34
N PHE A 61 -21.13 -2.40 5.65
CA PHE A 61 -20.07 -1.84 6.47
C PHE A 61 -18.72 -2.55 6.27
N PHE A 62 -18.72 -3.85 5.94
CA PHE A 62 -17.50 -4.64 5.80
C PHE A 62 -17.34 -5.23 4.40
N ASP A 63 -16.12 -5.13 3.88
CA ASP A 63 -15.66 -5.92 2.74
C ASP A 63 -14.76 -7.08 3.22
N TYR A 64 -14.91 -8.22 2.55
CA TYR A 64 -14.19 -9.44 2.88
C TYR A 64 -13.55 -10.07 1.63
N SER A 65 -12.31 -10.53 1.81
CA SER A 65 -11.62 -11.44 0.89
C SER A 65 -11.08 -12.62 1.70
N PRO A 66 -11.13 -13.86 1.20
CA PRO A 66 -10.52 -15.00 1.89
C PRO A 66 -8.99 -14.93 1.89
N TYR A 67 -8.40 -14.15 0.99
CA TYR A 67 -6.96 -14.04 0.86
C TYR A 67 -6.37 -13.07 1.90
N ILE A 68 -5.20 -13.43 2.41
CA ILE A 68 -4.38 -12.63 3.32
C ILE A 68 -3.01 -12.48 2.65
N LEU A 69 -2.51 -11.25 2.60
CA LEU A 69 -1.15 -10.95 2.17
C LEU A 69 -0.27 -10.82 3.41
N GLU A 70 0.79 -11.61 3.45
CA GLU A 70 1.89 -11.52 4.40
C GLU A 70 3.16 -11.23 3.60
N THR A 71 3.60 -9.97 3.59
CA THR A 71 4.93 -9.63 3.08
C THR A 71 5.96 -10.01 4.13
N THR A 72 7.01 -10.72 3.72
CA THR A 72 8.05 -11.13 4.68
C THR A 72 8.63 -9.90 5.39
N THR A 73 8.57 -9.88 6.72
CA THR A 73 8.98 -8.77 7.61
C THR A 73 10.51 -8.52 7.63
N GLN A 74 11.24 -8.98 6.63
CA GLN A 74 12.70 -9.04 6.61
C GLN A 74 13.34 -8.03 5.64
N LEU A 75 12.57 -7.18 4.95
CA LEU A 75 13.18 -6.15 4.11
C LEU A 75 14.04 -5.25 4.99
N LYS A 76 15.35 -5.29 4.78
CA LYS A 76 16.32 -4.51 5.53
C LYS A 76 16.78 -3.34 4.68
N LEU A 77 17.24 -2.31 5.37
CA LEU A 77 17.97 -1.20 4.77
C LEU A 77 19.12 -1.65 3.85
N SER A 78 19.77 -2.78 4.16
CA SER A 78 20.82 -3.36 3.32
C SER A 78 20.33 -3.83 1.95
N ASP A 79 19.04 -4.14 1.80
CA ASP A 79 18.46 -4.55 0.52
C ASP A 79 18.23 -3.34 -0.39
N LEU A 80 17.71 -2.23 0.16
CA LEU A 80 17.60 -0.97 -0.60
C LEU A 80 18.97 -0.48 -1.08
N LYS A 81 20.02 -0.71 -0.29
CA LYS A 81 21.40 -0.38 -0.65
C LYS A 81 21.98 -1.21 -1.80
N LYS A 82 21.25 -2.20 -2.32
CA LYS A 82 21.63 -2.93 -3.55
C LYS A 82 21.11 -2.27 -4.81
N GLY A 83 20.14 -1.35 -4.73
CA GLY A 83 19.51 -0.71 -5.89
C GLY A 83 18.50 -1.61 -6.61
N GLN A 84 18.73 -2.92 -6.64
CA GLN A 84 17.76 -3.94 -7.03
C GLN A 84 17.78 -5.09 -6.03
N PHE A 85 16.60 -5.56 -5.65
CA PHE A 85 16.46 -6.69 -4.75
C PHE A 85 15.16 -7.44 -5.02
N GLN A 86 15.11 -8.69 -4.55
CA GLN A 86 13.88 -9.47 -4.56
C GLN A 86 13.33 -9.59 -3.15
N TYR A 87 12.01 -9.52 -3.00
CA TYR A 87 11.32 -9.83 -1.74
C TYR A 87 10.07 -10.65 -1.99
N SER A 88 9.62 -11.36 -0.95
CA SER A 88 8.54 -12.32 -1.04
C SER A 88 7.23 -11.78 -0.50
N ALA A 89 6.16 -11.98 -1.28
CA ALA A 89 4.78 -11.79 -0.91
C ALA A 89 4.11 -13.15 -0.73
N HIS A 90 3.77 -13.51 0.50
CA HIS A 90 3.08 -14.76 0.80
C HIS A 90 1.57 -14.50 0.83
N ILE A 91 0.83 -15.15 -0.06
CA ILE A 91 -0.62 -15.09 -0.08
C ILE A 91 -1.19 -16.39 0.45
N THR A 92 -2.09 -16.30 1.43
CA THR A 92 -2.71 -17.45 2.09
C THR A 92 -4.23 -17.32 2.17
N ASN A 93 -4.91 -18.46 2.21
CA ASN A 93 -6.28 -18.62 2.72
C ASN A 93 -6.41 -20.02 3.36
N ASN A 94 -7.62 -20.45 3.73
CA ASN A 94 -7.85 -21.73 4.41
C ASN A 94 -7.34 -22.98 3.67
N VAL A 95 -7.21 -22.93 2.34
CA VAL A 95 -6.82 -24.07 1.47
C VAL A 95 -5.69 -23.73 0.50
N TYR A 96 -5.20 -22.48 0.55
CA TYR A 96 -4.23 -21.93 -0.39
C TYR A 96 -3.07 -21.30 0.38
N SER A 97 -1.85 -21.55 -0.09
CA SER A 97 -0.65 -20.94 0.48
C SER A 97 0.42 -20.87 -0.61
N LYS A 98 0.82 -19.64 -0.97
CA LYS A 98 1.76 -19.43 -2.08
C LYS A 98 2.65 -18.23 -1.87
N GLU A 99 3.94 -18.44 -2.08
CA GLU A 99 4.95 -17.39 -2.05
C GLU A 99 5.23 -16.88 -3.47
N PHE A 100 5.00 -15.60 -3.71
CA PHE A 100 5.33 -14.89 -4.94
C PHE A 100 6.59 -14.05 -4.71
N LYS A 101 7.53 -14.10 -5.65
CA LYS A 101 8.75 -13.28 -5.57
C LYS A 101 8.59 -12.05 -6.43
N LEU A 102 8.92 -10.91 -5.86
CA LEU A 102 8.81 -9.61 -6.50
C LEU A 102 10.20 -9.04 -6.69
N ASP A 103 10.49 -8.55 -7.88
CA ASP A 103 11.72 -7.84 -8.21
C ASP A 103 11.47 -6.33 -8.06
N VAL A 104 12.26 -5.69 -7.21
CA VAL A 104 12.20 -4.25 -6.95
C VAL A 104 13.44 -3.60 -7.51
N LYS A 105 13.26 -2.55 -8.32
CA LYS A 105 14.36 -1.72 -8.83
C LYS A 105 14.15 -0.28 -8.41
N LEU A 106 15.23 0.35 -7.96
CA LEU A 106 15.30 1.77 -7.68
C LEU A 106 15.93 2.47 -8.90
N LEU A 107 15.22 3.43 -9.47
CA LEU A 107 15.62 4.17 -10.67
C LEU A 107 15.61 5.67 -10.38
N ASP A 108 16.48 6.40 -11.07
CA ASP A 108 16.44 7.86 -11.08
C ASP A 108 15.34 8.31 -12.05
N PRO A 109 14.28 9.03 -11.58
CA PRO A 109 13.23 9.55 -12.43
C PRO A 109 13.75 10.31 -13.66
N LYS A 110 14.85 11.07 -13.51
CA LYS A 110 15.40 11.93 -14.55
C LYS A 110 16.12 11.16 -15.66
N SER A 111 16.55 9.93 -15.36
CA SER A 111 17.26 9.08 -16.31
C SER A 111 16.39 7.97 -16.91
N SER A 112 15.18 7.77 -16.38
CA SER A 112 14.28 6.71 -16.80
C SER A 112 13.39 7.18 -17.94
N THR A 113 13.48 6.49 -19.09
CA THR A 113 12.57 6.70 -20.24
C THR A 113 11.14 6.26 -19.96
N ASP A 114 10.96 5.49 -18.90
CA ASP A 114 9.73 4.80 -18.53
C ASP A 114 8.99 5.48 -17.37
N PHE A 115 9.49 6.63 -16.91
CA PHE A 115 8.91 7.35 -15.78
C PHE A 115 7.52 7.92 -16.15
N PRO A 116 6.49 7.67 -15.32
CA PRO A 116 5.10 7.95 -15.71
C PRO A 116 4.67 9.42 -15.51
N ARG A 117 5.56 10.32 -15.08
CA ARG A 117 5.24 11.74 -14.81
C ARG A 117 6.12 12.66 -15.64
N THR A 118 5.58 13.82 -16.00
CA THR A 118 6.30 14.83 -16.78
C THR A 118 7.08 15.82 -15.91
N ASP A 119 6.67 16.03 -14.66
CA ASP A 119 7.26 16.98 -13.70
C ASP A 119 8.39 16.34 -12.87
N LEU A 120 9.49 16.02 -13.55
CA LEU A 120 10.64 15.29 -12.98
C LEU A 120 11.28 15.92 -11.73
N ASP A 121 11.14 17.24 -11.54
CA ASP A 121 11.80 17.94 -10.43
C ASP A 121 11.11 17.75 -9.07
N ASN A 122 9.88 17.23 -9.04
CA ASN A 122 9.16 16.95 -7.79
C ASN A 122 9.41 15.54 -7.24
N TYR A 123 10.09 14.69 -8.00
CA TYR A 123 10.25 13.28 -7.70
C TYR A 123 11.71 12.90 -7.44
N SER A 124 11.98 12.34 -6.26
CA SER A 124 13.33 11.91 -5.88
C SER A 124 13.68 10.52 -6.39
N LEU A 125 12.67 9.64 -6.51
CA LEU A 125 12.90 8.22 -6.74
C LEU A 125 11.73 7.61 -7.53
N TYR A 126 12.08 6.73 -8.46
CA TYR A 126 11.17 5.88 -9.19
C TYR A 126 11.44 4.42 -8.82
N LEU A 127 10.43 3.69 -8.34
CA LEU A 127 10.54 2.29 -8.00
C LEU A 127 9.65 1.46 -8.93
N THR A 128 10.18 0.38 -9.50
CA THR A 128 9.37 -0.63 -10.18
C THR A 128 9.27 -1.89 -9.33
N ILE A 129 8.09 -2.49 -9.26
CA ILE A 129 7.85 -3.76 -8.56
C ILE A 129 7.17 -4.73 -9.51
N ASP A 130 7.88 -5.77 -9.94
CA ASP A 130 7.38 -6.72 -10.93
C ASP A 130 7.45 -8.17 -10.43
N LEU A 131 6.55 -9.01 -10.92
CA LEU A 131 6.54 -10.44 -10.58
C LEU A 131 7.71 -11.15 -11.25
N VAL A 132 8.52 -11.85 -10.46
CA VAL A 132 9.63 -12.67 -10.97
C VAL A 132 9.07 -13.90 -11.69
N LYS A 133 9.64 -14.23 -12.85
CA LYS A 133 9.32 -15.50 -13.53
C LYS A 133 9.87 -16.68 -12.72
N ASP A 134 9.00 -17.53 -12.19
CA ASP A 134 9.34 -18.70 -11.40
C ASP A 134 8.45 -19.89 -11.83
N SER A 135 8.94 -21.12 -11.78
CA SER A 135 8.16 -22.30 -12.17
C SER A 135 7.09 -22.68 -11.14
N LYS A 136 7.15 -22.10 -9.94
CA LYS A 136 6.22 -22.42 -8.84
C LYS A 136 4.84 -21.78 -9.02
N TYR A 137 4.73 -20.67 -9.73
CA TYR A 137 3.48 -19.92 -9.90
C TYR A 137 3.42 -19.32 -11.31
N SER A 138 2.23 -18.90 -11.73
CA SER A 138 2.04 -18.12 -12.95
C SER A 138 1.57 -16.70 -12.63
N PRO A 139 1.82 -15.73 -13.52
CA PRO A 139 1.28 -14.37 -13.35
C PRO A 139 -0.24 -14.36 -13.25
N GLU A 140 -0.94 -15.21 -14.00
CA GLU A 140 -2.39 -15.32 -13.99
C GLU A 140 -2.94 -15.76 -12.63
N GLU A 141 -2.17 -16.56 -11.88
CA GLU A 141 -2.53 -16.97 -10.52
C GLU A 141 -2.59 -15.76 -9.58
N LEU A 142 -1.52 -14.95 -9.55
CA LEU A 142 -1.46 -13.75 -8.71
C LEU A 142 -2.49 -12.70 -9.16
N PHE A 143 -2.53 -12.41 -10.46
CA PHE A 143 -3.39 -11.36 -11.00
C PHE A 143 -4.87 -11.75 -10.93
N GLY A 144 -5.20 -13.04 -11.03
CA GLY A 144 -6.54 -13.55 -10.76
C GLY A 144 -6.97 -13.34 -9.31
N ILE A 145 -6.05 -13.54 -8.35
CA ILE A 145 -6.32 -13.25 -6.93
C ILE A 145 -6.56 -11.75 -6.73
N ILE A 146 -5.68 -10.89 -7.24
CA ILE A 146 -5.81 -9.43 -7.11
C ILE A 146 -7.11 -8.95 -7.76
N GLY A 147 -7.40 -9.41 -8.98
CA GLY A 147 -8.62 -9.06 -9.72
C GLY A 147 -9.91 -9.57 -9.07
N SER A 148 -9.83 -10.48 -8.09
CA SER A 148 -11.01 -10.92 -7.31
C SER A 148 -11.37 -9.97 -6.17
N PHE A 149 -10.51 -9.00 -5.84
CA PHE A 149 -10.72 -8.12 -4.70
C PHE A 149 -11.71 -7.00 -5.01
N PRO A 150 -12.63 -6.67 -4.08
CA PRO A 150 -13.30 -5.38 -4.06
C PRO A 150 -12.27 -4.24 -4.07
N VAL A 151 -12.62 -3.11 -4.68
CA VAL A 151 -11.72 -1.95 -4.88
C VAL A 151 -11.00 -1.53 -3.58
N ILE A 152 -11.70 -1.54 -2.44
CA ILE A 152 -11.07 -1.16 -1.16
C ILE A 152 -10.04 -2.18 -0.66
N LEU A 153 -10.27 -3.47 -0.92
CA LEU A 153 -9.36 -4.54 -0.56
C LEU A 153 -8.18 -4.61 -1.52
N GLU A 154 -8.40 -4.30 -2.80
CA GLU A 154 -7.33 -4.10 -3.78
C GLU A 154 -6.39 -2.96 -3.34
N ARG A 155 -6.94 -1.81 -2.97
CA ARG A 155 -6.15 -0.69 -2.43
C ARG A 155 -5.33 -1.10 -1.22
N LYS A 156 -5.96 -1.83 -0.28
CA LYS A 156 -5.29 -2.33 0.93
C LYS A 156 -4.20 -3.36 0.61
N PHE A 157 -4.40 -4.20 -0.41
CA PHE A 157 -3.40 -5.15 -0.85
C PHE A 157 -2.14 -4.44 -1.35
N TYR A 158 -2.27 -3.46 -2.25
CA TYR A 158 -1.11 -2.72 -2.74
C TYR A 158 -0.41 -1.93 -1.64
N GLN A 159 -1.18 -1.34 -0.71
CA GLN A 159 -0.64 -0.69 0.47
C GLN A 159 0.25 -1.66 1.28
N GLN A 160 -0.29 -2.83 1.64
CA GLN A 160 0.44 -3.86 2.37
C GLN A 160 1.67 -4.37 1.61
N LEU A 161 1.60 -4.41 0.28
CA LEU A 161 2.70 -4.82 -0.58
C LEU A 161 3.91 -3.89 -0.47
N VAL A 162 3.67 -2.58 -0.37
CA VAL A 162 4.72 -1.55 -0.36
C VAL A 162 5.11 -1.06 1.03
N ASP A 163 4.27 -1.25 2.06
CA ASP A 163 4.52 -0.83 3.45
C ASP A 163 5.95 -1.13 3.94
N PRO A 164 6.51 -2.36 3.76
CA PRO A 164 7.87 -2.65 4.19
C PRO A 164 8.93 -1.78 3.50
N ILE A 165 8.72 -1.46 2.22
CA ILE A 165 9.63 -0.62 1.43
C ILE A 165 9.53 0.83 1.91
N ILE A 166 8.31 1.32 2.13
CA ILE A 166 8.04 2.67 2.63
C ILE A 166 8.73 2.90 3.97
N ASP A 167 8.62 1.94 4.90
CA ASP A 167 9.30 1.99 6.19
C ASP A 167 10.82 2.19 6.04
N GLN A 168 11.45 1.46 5.12
CA GLN A 168 12.88 1.59 4.86
C GLN A 168 13.23 2.91 4.15
N LEU A 169 12.42 3.38 3.19
CA LEU A 169 12.62 4.68 2.53
C LEU A 169 12.50 5.85 3.51
N ASN A 170 11.52 5.80 4.41
CA ASN A 170 11.35 6.80 5.48
C ASN A 170 12.55 6.77 6.45
N LEU A 171 13.08 5.59 6.76
CA LEU A 171 14.31 5.46 7.55
C LEU A 171 15.54 6.03 6.83
N CYS A 172 15.69 5.79 5.52
CA CYS A 172 16.75 6.37 4.68
C CYS A 172 16.68 7.89 4.69
N THR A 173 15.48 8.45 4.48
CA THR A 173 15.21 9.89 4.47
C THR A 173 15.59 10.52 5.80
N LYS A 174 15.18 9.91 6.92
CA LYS A 174 15.50 10.39 8.27
C LYS A 174 17.02 10.38 8.54
N LYS A 175 17.73 9.34 8.08
CA LYS A 175 19.17 9.19 8.27
C LYS A 175 20.03 9.86 7.20
N LYS A 176 19.41 10.49 6.19
CA LYS A 176 20.09 11.08 5.01
C LYS A 176 21.05 10.11 4.33
N LEU A 177 20.60 8.86 4.16
CA LEU A 177 21.40 7.83 3.53
C LEU A 177 21.27 7.90 2.02
N SER A 178 22.41 7.79 1.34
CA SER A 178 22.46 7.63 -0.12
C SER A 178 21.86 6.28 -0.55
N LEU A 179 21.11 6.23 -1.64
CA LEU A 179 20.58 5.01 -2.24
C LEU A 179 21.11 4.89 -3.68
N PRO A 180 21.64 3.72 -4.06
CA PRO A 180 21.99 3.49 -5.45
C PRO A 180 20.71 3.36 -6.29
N VAL A 181 20.72 4.02 -7.45
CA VAL A 181 19.67 3.96 -8.46
C VAL A 181 20.26 3.59 -9.80
N TYR A 182 19.51 2.81 -10.57
CA TYR A 182 19.86 2.51 -11.95
C TYR A 182 19.69 3.75 -12.81
N THR A 183 20.73 4.07 -13.55
CA THR A 183 20.68 5.01 -14.68
C THR A 183 21.23 4.32 -15.92
N THR A 184 20.93 4.87 -17.09
CA THR A 184 21.44 4.38 -18.38
C THR A 184 22.96 4.49 -18.51
N THR A 185 23.62 5.27 -17.66
CA THR A 185 25.03 5.63 -17.81
C THR A 185 25.97 5.11 -16.72
N TYR A 186 25.58 5.11 -15.43
CA TYR A 186 26.37 4.56 -14.31
C TYR A 186 25.46 4.32 -13.09
N PRO A 187 25.83 3.50 -12.08
CA PRO A 187 25.14 3.54 -10.79
C PRO A 187 25.23 4.97 -10.25
N ASN A 188 24.09 5.65 -10.17
CA ASN A 188 23.99 6.97 -9.56
C ASN A 188 23.52 6.78 -8.12
N GLU A 189 23.81 7.75 -7.27
CA GLU A 189 23.48 7.71 -5.86
C GLU A 189 22.60 8.92 -5.53
N ILE A 190 21.41 8.67 -4.97
CA ILE A 190 20.47 9.73 -4.59
C ILE A 190 20.31 9.79 -3.08
N ILE A 191 20.06 10.99 -2.55
CA ILE A 191 19.69 11.17 -1.15
C ILE A 191 18.22 11.59 -1.14
N LEU A 192 17.40 10.81 -0.46
CA LEU A 192 15.97 11.11 -0.33
C LEU A 192 15.75 12.33 0.57
N ILE A 193 14.89 13.24 0.12
CA ILE A 193 14.57 14.47 0.83
C ILE A 193 13.12 14.39 1.34
N LYS A 194 12.91 14.83 2.58
CA LYS A 194 11.59 14.85 3.19
C LYS A 194 10.64 15.75 2.40
N ASN A 195 9.39 15.31 2.22
CA ASN A 195 8.32 15.96 1.46
C ASN A 195 8.47 15.93 -0.06
N GLU A 196 9.56 15.40 -0.61
CA GLU A 196 9.61 15.06 -2.03
C GLU A 196 8.86 13.75 -2.29
N HIS A 197 8.57 13.49 -3.57
CA HIS A 197 7.72 12.39 -3.97
C HIS A 197 8.51 11.19 -4.49
N CYS A 198 7.97 10.00 -4.24
CA CYS A 198 8.44 8.73 -4.79
C CYS A 198 7.29 8.05 -5.53
N ILE A 199 7.55 7.58 -6.74
CA ILE A 199 6.58 6.76 -7.48
C ILE A 199 6.91 5.28 -7.31
N PHE A 200 5.90 4.48 -6.97
CA PHE A 200 5.91 3.04 -7.14
C PHE A 200 5.09 2.68 -8.37
N ASP A 201 5.71 1.99 -9.32
CA ASP A 201 5.06 1.42 -10.49
C ASP A 201 5.06 -0.11 -10.37
N ILE A 202 3.88 -0.64 -10.06
CA ILE A 202 3.67 -2.01 -9.63
C ILE A 202 3.01 -2.78 -10.77
N PHE A 203 3.63 -3.87 -11.19
CA PHE A 203 3.19 -4.76 -12.27
C PHE A 203 2.91 -4.01 -13.57
N LYS A 204 3.90 -3.25 -14.05
CA LYS A 204 3.79 -2.43 -15.27
C LYS A 204 3.38 -3.29 -16.47
N ASN A 205 2.49 -2.77 -17.32
CA ASN A 205 1.96 -3.47 -18.50
C ASN A 205 1.17 -4.75 -18.20
N THR A 206 0.57 -4.87 -17.01
CA THR A 206 -0.32 -5.98 -16.64
C THR A 206 -1.72 -5.49 -16.28
N PRO A 207 -2.73 -6.38 -16.19
CA PRO A 207 -4.07 -6.01 -15.73
C PRO A 207 -4.11 -5.49 -14.28
N CYS A 208 -3.10 -5.82 -13.49
CA CYS A 208 -2.95 -5.39 -12.09
C CYS A 208 -1.95 -4.22 -11.97
N HIS A 209 -1.80 -3.43 -13.02
CA HIS A 209 -0.92 -2.27 -13.01
C HIS A 209 -1.43 -1.22 -12.01
N LYS A 210 -0.56 -0.78 -11.10
CA LYS A 210 -0.87 0.28 -10.15
C LYS A 210 0.29 1.25 -9.99
N LEU A 211 -0.02 2.55 -10.11
CA LEU A 211 0.89 3.62 -9.74
C LEU A 211 0.52 4.12 -8.34
N ILE A 212 1.52 4.26 -7.47
CA ILE A 212 1.38 4.86 -6.15
C ILE A 212 2.34 6.02 -6.04
N ASP A 213 1.84 7.16 -5.59
CA ASP A 213 2.64 8.34 -5.30
C ASP A 213 2.70 8.56 -3.79
N LEU A 214 3.92 8.41 -3.25
CA LEU A 214 4.26 8.55 -1.84
C LEU A 214 4.95 9.89 -1.61
N LYS A 215 4.47 10.64 -0.62
CA LYS A 215 5.21 11.77 -0.08
C LYS A 215 6.16 11.33 1.04
N LEU A 216 7.46 11.48 0.83
CA LEU A 216 8.49 11.00 1.76
C LEU A 216 8.40 11.64 3.16
N GLY A 217 8.57 10.81 4.18
CA GLY A 217 8.46 11.20 5.58
C GLY A 217 7.03 11.38 6.07
N THR A 218 6.06 10.85 5.31
CA THR A 218 4.65 10.71 5.68
C THR A 218 4.19 9.29 5.35
N ASP A 219 3.08 8.87 5.95
CA ASP A 219 2.36 7.64 5.54
C ASP A 219 1.28 7.98 4.49
N ASP A 220 1.32 9.19 3.93
CA ASP A 220 0.31 9.68 3.01
C ASP A 220 0.59 9.11 1.61
N LEU A 221 -0.27 8.18 1.22
CA LEU A 221 -0.19 7.47 -0.05
C LEU A 221 -1.37 7.80 -0.91
N THR A 222 -1.06 8.37 -2.07
CA THR A 222 -2.04 8.58 -3.14
C THR A 222 -2.01 7.37 -4.06
N LEU A 223 -3.01 6.51 -3.85
CA LEU A 223 -3.34 5.30 -4.61
C LEU A 223 -4.42 5.60 -5.65
#